data_AF-A0A971NIJ6-F1
#
_entry.id   AF-A0A971NIJ6-F1
#
_cell.length_a   1.000
_cell.length_b   1.000
_cell.length_c   1.000
_cell.angle_alpha   90.00
_cell.angle_beta   90.00
_cell.angle_gamma   90.00
#
_symmetry.space_group_name_H-M   'P 1'
#
loop_
_entity.id
_entity.type
_entity.pdbx_description
1 polymer ?
#
loop_
_entity_poly.entity_id
_entity_poly.type
_entity_poly.pdbx_seq_one_letter_code
_entity_poly.pdbx_strand_id
1 'polypeptide(L)' 'MAELTPMKKQYREIKSQYGDCLLFFRLGDFYEMFDEDAKVASKELDIALTTRDRNVENPEERTPM' A
#
# COMPACT_ATOMS: atom_id res chain seq x y z
N MET A 1 -18.97 1.99 0.86
CA MET A 1 -17.69 2.43 1.44
C MET A 1 -16.95 1.19 1.86
N ALA A 2 -15.98 0.73 1.09
CA ALA A 2 -15.23 -0.48 1.43
C ALA A 2 -14.60 -0.29 2.82
N GLU A 3 -15.01 -1.09 3.79
CA GLU A 3 -14.45 -1.04 5.14
C GLU A 3 -12.94 -1.26 5.04
N LEU A 4 -12.16 -0.27 5.50
CA LEU A 4 -10.71 -0.42 5.58
C LEU A 4 -10.43 -1.62 6.47
N THR A 5 -9.64 -2.57 5.96
CA THR A 5 -9.15 -3.66 6.80
C THR A 5 -8.41 -3.08 8.01
N PRO A 6 -8.45 -3.72 9.19
CA PRO A 6 -7.77 -3.23 10.39
C PRO A 6 -6.31 -2.86 10.14
N MET A 7 -5.62 -3.63 9.29
CA MET A 7 -4.25 -3.37 8.86
C MET A 7 -4.09 -2.08 8.06
N LYS A 8 -4.97 -1.80 7.09
CA LYS A 8 -4.93 -0.53 6.33
C LYS A 8 -5.22 0.67 7.22
N LYS A 9 -6.08 0.51 8.23
CA LYS A 9 -6.36 1.58 9.19
C LYS A 9 -5.09 1.95 9.97
N GLN A 10 -4.36 0.95 10.46
CA GLN A 10 -3.06 1.16 11.12
C GLN A 10 -2.02 1.79 10.19
N TYR A 11 -1.94 1.33 8.94
CA TYR A 11 -1.04 1.93 7.94
C TYR A 11 -1.31 3.42 7.76
N ARG A 12 -2.58 3.81 7.55
CA ARG A 12 -2.96 5.21 7.35
C ARG A 12 -2.73 6.08 8.59
N GLU A 13 -2.92 5.53 9.79
CA GLU A 13 -2.69 6.25 11.04
C GLU A 13 -1.22 6.53 11.30
N ILE A 14 -0.32 5.62 10.88
CA ILE A 14 1.12 5.85 10.93
C ILE A 14 1.53 6.81 9.80
N LYS A 15 1.02 6.59 8.58
CA LYS A 15 1.33 7.42 7.42
C LYS A 15 0.88 8.87 7.60
N SER A 16 -0.24 9.13 8.28
CA SER A 16 -0.71 10.50 8.56
C SER A 16 0.27 11.30 9.42
N GLN A 17 1.10 10.63 10.22
CA GLN A 17 2.18 11.26 11.01
C GLN A 17 3.42 11.54 10.17
N TYR A 18 3.57 10.88 9.02
CA TYR A 18 4.73 10.93 8.13
C TYR A 18 4.31 11.09 6.66
N GLY A 19 3.51 12.12 6.36
CA GLY A 19 2.94 12.34 5.02
C GLY A 19 4.00 12.43 3.92
N ASP A 20 5.13 13.06 4.22
CA ASP A 20 6.20 13.36 3.26
C ASP A 20 7.22 12.23 3.08
N CYS A 21 7.07 11.11 3.81
CA CYS A 21 8.03 10.00 3.82
C CYS A 21 7.40 8.70 3.32
N LEU A 22 8.15 7.86 2.60
CA LEU A 22 7.69 6.51 2.24
C LEU A 22 7.62 5.62 3.50
N LEU A 23 6.45 5.06 3.79
CA LEU A 23 6.25 4.19 4.94
C LEU A 23 6.48 2.73 4.54
N PHE A 24 7.57 2.15 5.03
CA PHE A 24 7.87 0.74 4.84
C PHE A 24 7.13 -0.08 5.90
N PHE A 25 6.00 -0.67 5.54
CA PHE A 25 5.19 -1.46 6.46
C PHE A 25 5.66 -2.91 6.47
N ARG A 26 6.23 -3.35 7.59
CA ARG A 26 6.72 -4.71 7.71
C ARG A 26 5.55 -5.70 7.75
N LEU A 27 5.49 -6.59 6.77
CA LEU A 27 4.48 -7.63 6.67
C LEU A 27 5.19 -8.98 6.48
N GLY A 28 5.47 -9.64 7.60
CA GLY A 28 6.29 -10.87 7.63
C GLY A 28 7.76 -10.57 7.34
N ASP A 29 8.28 -11.21 6.29
CA ASP A 29 9.68 -11.09 5.84
C ASP A 29 9.91 -9.94 4.85
N PHE A 30 8.84 -9.31 4.35
CA PHE A 30 8.91 -8.21 3.38
C PHE A 30 8.47 -6.88 4.00
N TYR A 31 8.96 -5.80 3.42
CA TYR A 31 8.40 -4.47 3.63
C TYR A 31 7.47 -4.15 2.47
N GLU A 32 6.20 -4.00 2.76
CA GLU A 32 5.17 -3.63 1.79
C GLU A 32 4.85 -2.14 1.93
N MET A 33 4.51 -1.53 0.80
CA MET A 33 3.99 -0.17 0.71
C MET A 33 2.61 -0.24 0.08
N PHE A 34 1.76 0.75 0.33
CA PHE A 34 0.40 0.73 -0.18
C PHE A 34 0.03 2.06 -0.83
N ASP A 35 -1.00 2.03 -1.69
CA ASP A 35 -1.60 3.21 -2.33
C ASP A 35 -0.57 4.01 -3.18
N GLU A 36 -0.31 5.27 -2.85
CA GLU A 36 0.65 6.10 -3.59
C GLU A 36 2.11 5.75 -3.29
N ASP A 37 2.41 5.32 -2.07
CA ASP A 37 3.78 4.96 -1.67
C ASP A 37 4.30 3.79 -2.51
N ALA A 38 3.42 2.81 -2.82
CA ALA A 38 3.75 1.70 -3.70
C ALA A 38 4.09 2.16 -5.12
N LYS A 39 3.34 3.13 -5.67
CA LYS A 39 3.60 3.69 -7.01
C LYS A 39 4.91 4.45 -7.08
N VAL A 40 5.18 5.28 -6.06
CA VAL A 40 6.43 6.04 -5.97
C VAL A 40 7.60 5.07 -5.80
N ALA A 41 7.51 4.13 -4.87
CA ALA A 41 8.59 3.18 -4.64
C ALA A 41 8.83 2.25 -5.83
N SER A 42 7.79 1.81 -6.54
CA SER A 42 7.94 1.04 -7.78
C SER A 42 8.75 1.80 -8.82
N LYS A 43 8.49 3.10 -8.97
CA LYS A 43 9.21 3.94 -9.93
C LYS A 43 10.64 4.25 -9.49
N GLU A 44 10.86 4.55 -8.22
CA GLU A 44 12.18 4.98 -7.70
C GLU A 44 13.12 3.79 -7.43
N LEU A 45 12.58 2.64 -7.01
CA LEU A 45 13.35 1.45 -6.66
C LEU A 45 13.34 0.38 -7.78
N ASP A 46 12.65 0.65 -8.89
CA ASP A 46 12.47 -0.28 -10.01
C ASP A 46 11.94 -1.66 -9.56
N ILE A 47 11.00 -1.66 -8.62
CA ILE A 47 10.35 -2.87 -8.10
C ILE A 47 8.99 -3.09 -8.76
N ALA A 48 8.59 -4.36 -8.89
CA ALA A 48 7.32 -4.71 -9.52
C ALA A 48 6.13 -4.21 -8.68
N LEU A 49 5.33 -3.29 -9.24
CA LEU A 49 4.06 -2.87 -8.64
C LEU A 49 3.03 -3.98 -8.80
N THR A 50 2.51 -4.47 -7.68
CA THR A 50 1.48 -5.50 -7.64
C THR A 50 0.18 -4.93 -7.04
N THR A 51 -0.84 -5.78 -6.94
CA THR A 51 -2.09 -5.39 -6.29
C THR A 51 -2.53 -6.49 -5.35
N ARG A 52 -2.95 -6.12 -4.15
CA ARG A 52 -3.35 -7.07 -3.09
C ARG A 52 -4.65 -7.81 -3.42
N ASP A 53 -5.57 -7.11 -4.08
CA ASP A 53 -6.93 -7.59 -4.31
C ASP A 53 -7.06 -8.28 -5.67
N ARG A 54 -6.62 -9.54 -5.76
CA ARG A 54 -6.79 -10.35 -6.99
C ARG A 54 -8.25 -10.75 -7.27
N ASN A 55 -9.11 -10.67 -6.27
CA ASN A 55 -10.53 -11.06 -6.35
C ASN A 55 -11.49 -9.88 -6.56
N VAL A 56 -10.98 -8.64 -6.67
CA VAL A 56 -11.83 -7.49 -6.98
C VAL A 56 -11.93 -7.37 -8.50
N GLU A 57 -13.16 -7.49 -9.01
CA GLU A 57 -13.48 -7.46 -10.44
C GLU A 57 -13.11 -6.11 -11.08
N ASN A 58 -13.24 -5.01 -10.32
CA ASN A 58 -12.88 -3.67 -10.75
C ASN A 58 -11.39 -3.38 -10.51
N PRO A 59 -10.54 -3.22 -11.55
CA PRO A 59 -9.12 -2.95 -11.39
C PRO A 59 -8.81 -1.64 -10.65
N GLU A 60 -9.71 -0.65 -10.72
CA GLU A 60 -9.52 0.67 -10.08
C GLU A 60 -9.73 0.64 -8.56
N GLU A 61 -10.42 -0.37 -8.05
CA GLU A 61 -10.65 -0.57 -6.62
C GLU A 61 -9.56 -1.44 -5.96
N ARG A 62 -8.63 -1.97 -6.76
CA ARG A 62 -7.54 -2.79 -6.25
C ARG A 62 -6.51 -1.93 -5.54
N THR A 63 -6.13 -2.38 -4.35
CA THR A 63 -5.05 -1.72 -3.59
C THR A 63 -3.69 -2.00 -4.25
N PRO A 64 -2.97 -0.97 -4.73
CA PRO A 64 -1.59 -1.13 -5.18
C PRO A 64 -0.70 -1.51 -3.99
N MET A 65 0.24 -2.44 -4.22
CA MET A 65 1.24 -2.89 -3.26
C MET A 65 2.57 -3.24 -3.94
#